data_AF-A0A8T3N9B4-F1
#
_entry.id   AF-A0A8T3N9B4-F1
#
_cell.length_a   1.000
_cell.length_b   1.000
_cell.length_c   1.000
_cell.angle_alpha   90.00
_cell.angle_beta   90.00
_cell.angle_gamma   90.00
#
_symmetry.space_group_name_H-M   'P 1'
#
loop_
_entity.id
_entity.type
_entity.pdbx_description
1 polymer ?
#
loop_
_entity_poly.entity_id
_entity_poly.type
_entity_poly.pdbx_seq_one_letter_code
_entity_poly.pdbx_strand_id
1 'polypeptide(L)'
;MIVPAELHRLLEESVSLALIDVREHGEYNAAHIPGASSVPRRQLEFRMARLVPFGGARVVVCDDDGRRAALAADTLDRMGYSTVDVLEGGLNRWASDGFPTEWGMNVLSKDFGERVEVRHHVPTIEARELHERLARGDDVVILDTRTPEEYRDRCIPGGRSVPGGELALRIADIQAERPDAAVVVNCAGRTRSIIGARVLQRMGLPNVVSLKNGTSGWVLAGLDLEHGASRLELPEPTPEGRARAETFAAQVAREDGVRMLGIDDLRALAGRSGQQPVYLSDVRTEREYAEGHIPGIWSFPGGQAVQRADDAVAVRDGQVVFCCDGIVRAAVTASWYRQMGFPNVYAVDGGVRAWAAHGLPLERGPNEVEPFGLAEARARVATVTPEALSVAMSSERRPTVIFVDTSREFALGHVPGARWLQRGWLEFRIAELAPDLGTPIVVSDADGRNALLSGATLRNLGYQNVSALAGGMDAWRGAGLPVETGLAGVMAPPDDVVPMGPNRTHADMIQYLRWEEALGKKYET
;
A
#
# COMPACT_ATOMS: atom_id res chain seq x y z
N MET A 1 -26.45 -7.12 7.64
CA MET A 1 -26.26 -5.76 8.20
C MET A 1 -25.92 -5.95 9.66
N ILE A 2 -24.92 -5.22 10.15
CA ILE A 2 -24.43 -5.28 11.53
C ILE A 2 -24.59 -3.91 12.19
N VAL A 3 -25.12 -3.89 13.42
CA VAL A 3 -25.23 -2.65 14.20
C VAL A 3 -23.88 -2.28 14.83
N PRO A 4 -23.58 -0.98 15.04
CA PRO A 4 -22.30 -0.53 15.61
C PRO A 4 -21.91 -1.22 16.93
N ALA A 5 -22.86 -1.36 17.87
CA ALA A 5 -22.59 -2.02 19.15
C ALA A 5 -22.16 -3.49 19.02
N GLU A 6 -22.73 -4.23 18.06
CA GLU A 6 -22.34 -5.62 17.81
C GLU A 6 -20.97 -5.69 17.13
N LEU A 7 -20.69 -4.83 16.14
CA LEU A 7 -19.36 -4.76 15.52
C LEU A 7 -18.29 -4.41 16.57
N HIS A 8 -18.57 -3.44 17.44
CA HIS A 8 -17.65 -3.04 18.50
C HIS A 8 -17.33 -4.21 19.44
N ARG A 9 -18.35 -4.95 19.89
CA ARG A 9 -18.18 -6.14 20.72
C ARG A 9 -17.30 -7.20 20.02
N LEU A 10 -17.54 -7.47 18.73
CA LEU A 10 -16.73 -8.43 17.96
C LEU A 10 -15.26 -8.00 17.86
N LEU A 11 -15.00 -6.70 17.71
CA LEU A 11 -13.64 -6.14 17.67
C LEU A 11 -12.95 -6.25 19.03
N GLU A 12 -13.64 -5.96 20.14
CA GLU A 12 -13.11 -6.10 21.50
C GLU A 12 -12.79 -7.57 21.85
N GLU A 13 -13.65 -8.49 21.43
CA GLU A 13 -13.45 -9.93 21.60
C GLU A 13 -12.44 -10.53 20.62
N SER A 14 -11.85 -9.72 19.74
CA SER A 14 -10.90 -10.17 18.71
C SER A 14 -11.45 -11.29 17.82
N VAL A 15 -12.75 -11.24 17.48
CA VAL A 15 -13.37 -12.19 16.57
C VAL A 15 -12.76 -12.05 15.18
N SER A 16 -12.46 -13.19 14.55
CA SER A 16 -11.92 -13.23 13.18
C SER A 16 -12.89 -12.61 12.18
N LEU A 17 -12.51 -11.46 11.62
CA LEU A 17 -13.21 -10.76 10.54
C LEU A 17 -12.22 -9.87 9.76
N ALA A 18 -12.61 -9.48 8.56
CA ALA A 18 -12.02 -8.37 7.82
C ALA A 18 -12.95 -7.16 7.90
N LEU A 19 -12.46 -6.02 8.38
CA LEU A 19 -13.19 -4.76 8.36
C LEU A 19 -12.67 -3.88 7.22
N ILE A 20 -13.52 -3.59 6.24
CA ILE A 20 -13.14 -2.92 4.98
C ILE A 20 -13.87 -1.59 4.88
N ASP A 21 -13.10 -0.50 4.81
CA ASP A 21 -13.62 0.83 4.52
C ASP A 21 -13.54 1.10 3.02
N VAL A 22 -14.68 1.37 2.40
CA VAL A 22 -14.80 1.53 0.94
C VAL A 22 -14.84 2.96 0.46
N ARG A 23 -14.62 3.91 1.37
CA ARG A 23 -14.46 5.33 1.06
C ARG A 23 -13.09 5.59 0.44
N GLU A 24 -12.90 6.78 -0.11
CA GLU A 24 -11.60 7.14 -0.65
C GLU A 24 -10.58 7.42 0.47
N HIS A 25 -9.29 7.40 0.13
CA HIS A 25 -8.23 7.42 1.16
C HIS A 25 -8.22 8.68 2.01
N GLY A 26 -8.62 9.85 1.48
CA GLY A 26 -8.68 11.08 2.29
C GLY A 26 -9.82 11.04 3.30
N GLU A 27 -10.96 10.45 2.95
CA GLU A 27 -12.08 10.21 3.87
C GLU A 27 -11.68 9.24 5.00
N TYR A 28 -11.02 8.13 4.64
CA TYR A 28 -10.47 7.17 5.61
C TYR A 28 -9.42 7.82 6.53
N ASN A 29 -8.49 8.59 5.95
CA ASN A 29 -7.44 9.27 6.69
C ASN A 29 -7.99 10.31 7.67
N ALA A 30 -9.11 10.96 7.34
CA ALA A 30 -9.75 11.93 8.21
C ALA A 30 -10.36 11.28 9.47
N ALA A 31 -11.00 10.12 9.32
CA ALA A 31 -11.47 9.29 10.43
C ALA A 31 -11.85 7.90 9.90
N HIS A 32 -11.47 6.83 10.61
CA HIS A 32 -11.90 5.46 10.32
C HIS A 32 -12.05 4.63 11.60
N ILE A 33 -12.65 3.46 11.48
CA ILE A 33 -12.80 2.51 12.59
C ILE A 33 -11.44 1.83 12.85
N PRO A 34 -10.95 1.75 14.10
CA PRO A 34 -9.69 1.09 14.42
C PRO A 34 -9.61 -0.32 13.86
N GLY A 35 -8.51 -0.63 13.18
CA GLY A 35 -8.28 -1.94 12.56
C GLY A 35 -8.99 -2.19 11.23
N ALA A 36 -9.68 -1.18 10.65
CA ALA A 36 -10.18 -1.25 9.29
C ALA A 36 -9.04 -1.21 8.25
N SER A 37 -9.23 -1.84 7.10
CA SER A 37 -8.39 -1.70 5.91
C SER A 37 -9.06 -0.76 4.90
N SER A 38 -8.30 0.21 4.38
CA SER A 38 -8.77 1.13 3.33
C SER A 38 -8.74 0.45 1.95
N VAL A 39 -9.91 0.16 1.40
CA VAL A 39 -10.08 -0.35 0.03
C VAL A 39 -11.18 0.47 -0.65
N PRO A 40 -10.86 1.65 -1.20
CA PRO A 40 -11.85 2.47 -1.89
C PRO A 40 -12.63 1.64 -2.90
N ARG A 41 -13.93 1.90 -3.06
CA ARG A 41 -14.84 1.10 -3.90
C ARG A 41 -14.25 0.79 -5.28
N ARG A 42 -13.55 1.76 -5.90
CA ARG A 42 -12.88 1.60 -7.21
C ARG A 42 -11.79 0.51 -7.25
N GLN A 43 -11.27 0.10 -6.10
CA GLN A 43 -10.18 -0.87 -5.95
C GLN A 43 -10.65 -2.26 -5.48
N LEU A 44 -11.95 -2.46 -5.22
CA LEU A 44 -12.46 -3.71 -4.65
C LEU A 44 -12.10 -4.92 -5.52
N GLU A 45 -12.41 -4.88 -6.81
CA GLU A 45 -12.13 -5.99 -7.74
C GLU A 45 -10.64 -6.24 -7.97
N PHE A 46 -9.80 -5.25 -7.64
CA PHE A 46 -8.35 -5.30 -7.80
C PHE A 46 -7.63 -5.86 -6.57
N ARG A 47 -8.20 -5.65 -5.37
CA ARG A 47 -7.47 -5.86 -4.11
C ARG A 47 -8.07 -6.93 -3.21
N MET A 48 -9.37 -7.16 -3.27
CA MET A 48 -10.05 -7.99 -2.27
C MET A 48 -9.54 -9.43 -2.25
N ALA A 49 -9.36 -10.08 -3.41
CA ALA A 49 -8.85 -11.45 -3.47
C ALA A 49 -7.45 -11.64 -2.85
N ARG A 50 -6.66 -10.55 -2.75
CA ARG A 50 -5.37 -10.57 -2.04
C ARG A 50 -5.54 -10.28 -0.55
N LEU A 51 -6.35 -9.27 -0.22
CA LEU A 51 -6.49 -8.77 1.14
C LEU A 51 -7.35 -9.70 2.04
N VAL A 52 -8.31 -10.40 1.43
CA VAL A 52 -9.18 -11.38 2.06
C VAL A 52 -9.20 -12.64 1.18
N PRO A 53 -8.13 -13.45 1.17
CA PRO A 53 -7.93 -14.53 0.19
C PRO A 53 -8.89 -15.72 0.33
N PHE A 54 -9.72 -15.74 1.38
CA PHE A 54 -10.69 -16.79 1.64
C PHE A 54 -12.12 -16.22 1.62
N GLY A 55 -12.92 -16.60 0.62
CA GLY A 55 -14.31 -16.14 0.47
C GLY A 55 -15.27 -16.58 1.60
N GLY A 56 -14.85 -17.51 2.46
CA GLY A 56 -15.58 -17.87 3.68
C GLY A 56 -15.28 -16.98 4.89
N ALA A 57 -14.33 -16.05 4.79
CA ALA A 57 -14.05 -15.11 5.87
C ALA A 57 -15.24 -14.16 6.09
N ARG A 58 -15.51 -13.80 7.35
CA ARG A 58 -16.49 -12.76 7.67
C ARG A 58 -15.92 -11.41 7.25
N VAL A 59 -16.64 -10.70 6.37
CA VAL A 59 -16.29 -9.36 5.93
C VAL A 59 -17.34 -8.38 6.44
N VAL A 60 -16.89 -7.32 7.09
CA VAL A 60 -17.72 -6.17 7.44
C VAL A 60 -17.28 -5.00 6.57
N VAL A 61 -18.21 -4.40 5.86
CA VAL A 61 -17.96 -3.28 4.96
C VAL A 61 -18.58 -2.02 5.56
N CYS A 62 -17.82 -0.93 5.58
CA CYS A 62 -18.30 0.36 6.03
C CYS A 62 -17.94 1.48 5.04
N ASP A 63 -18.73 2.53 5.11
CA ASP A 63 -18.52 3.83 4.49
C ASP A 63 -19.00 4.91 5.46
N ASP A 64 -19.53 6.03 4.98
CA ASP A 64 -20.07 7.10 5.81
C ASP A 64 -21.46 6.78 6.37
N ASP A 65 -22.38 6.22 5.57
CA ASP A 65 -23.80 6.08 5.94
C ASP A 65 -24.49 4.75 5.56
N GLY A 66 -23.78 3.85 4.90
CA GLY A 66 -24.18 2.52 4.47
C GLY A 66 -24.39 2.35 2.96
N ARG A 67 -24.49 3.44 2.18
CA ARG A 67 -24.91 3.38 0.77
C ARG A 67 -23.84 2.85 -0.19
N ARG A 68 -22.61 3.37 -0.13
CA ARG A 68 -21.46 2.84 -0.91
C ARG A 68 -21.08 1.45 -0.40
N ALA A 69 -21.17 1.21 0.90
CA ALA A 69 -20.92 -0.09 1.50
C ALA A 69 -21.91 -1.17 1.02
N ALA A 70 -23.19 -0.84 0.84
CA ALA A 70 -24.18 -1.76 0.26
C ALA A 70 -23.84 -2.16 -1.18
N LEU A 71 -23.44 -1.20 -2.02
CA LEU A 71 -22.99 -1.49 -3.37
C LEU A 71 -21.70 -2.32 -3.38
N ALA A 72 -20.81 -2.12 -2.41
CA ALA A 72 -19.58 -2.90 -2.26
C ALA A 72 -19.89 -4.33 -1.84
N ALA A 73 -20.84 -4.53 -0.92
CA ALA A 73 -21.28 -5.85 -0.49
C ALA A 73 -21.85 -6.69 -1.65
N ASP A 74 -22.63 -6.08 -2.54
CA ASP A 74 -23.12 -6.73 -3.77
C ASP A 74 -21.98 -7.13 -4.73
N THR A 75 -20.94 -6.31 -4.87
CA THR A 75 -19.73 -6.70 -5.61
C THR A 75 -19.02 -7.88 -4.94
N LEU A 76 -18.89 -7.87 -3.61
CA LEU A 76 -18.24 -8.96 -2.87
C LEU A 76 -19.04 -10.27 -2.96
N ASP A 77 -20.36 -10.22 -2.92
CA ASP A 77 -21.22 -11.40 -3.13
C ASP A 77 -20.94 -12.06 -4.49
N ARG A 78 -20.89 -11.26 -5.57
CA ARG A 78 -20.49 -11.74 -6.90
C ARG A 78 -19.07 -12.29 -6.96
N MET A 79 -18.15 -11.74 -6.17
CA MET A 79 -16.78 -12.23 -6.04
C MET A 79 -16.68 -13.55 -5.25
N GLY A 80 -17.80 -14.03 -4.66
CA GLY A 80 -17.87 -15.30 -3.93
C GLY A 80 -17.64 -15.18 -2.42
N TYR A 81 -17.73 -13.97 -1.85
CA TYR A 81 -17.69 -13.80 -0.39
C TYR A 81 -19.04 -14.17 0.21
N SER A 82 -19.06 -15.24 1.01
CA SER A 82 -20.30 -15.84 1.53
C SER A 82 -20.86 -15.17 2.78
N THR A 83 -20.04 -14.39 3.50
CA THR A 83 -20.42 -13.76 4.77
C THR A 83 -20.03 -12.29 4.74
N VAL A 84 -20.90 -11.44 4.21
CA VAL A 84 -20.67 -9.99 4.07
C VAL A 84 -21.75 -9.21 4.82
N ASP A 85 -21.32 -8.39 5.78
CA ASP A 85 -22.17 -7.47 6.55
C ASP A 85 -21.87 -6.02 6.17
N VAL A 86 -22.92 -5.22 5.95
CA VAL A 86 -22.81 -3.75 5.88
C VAL A 86 -23.01 -3.17 7.27
N LEU A 87 -22.13 -2.26 7.70
CA LEU A 87 -22.28 -1.50 8.94
C LEU A 87 -23.48 -0.55 8.83
N GLU A 88 -24.48 -0.77 9.68
CA GLU A 88 -25.71 0.01 9.68
C GLU A 88 -25.43 1.48 10.05
N GLY A 89 -25.77 2.41 9.16
CA GLY A 89 -25.53 3.86 9.34
C GLY A 89 -24.06 4.29 9.21
N GLY A 90 -23.18 3.38 8.77
CA GLY A 90 -21.77 3.65 8.47
C GLY A 90 -20.97 4.25 9.64
N LEU A 91 -19.88 4.92 9.30
CA LEU A 91 -19.02 5.62 10.26
C LEU A 91 -19.77 6.74 10.99
N ASN A 92 -20.74 7.39 10.34
CA ASN A 92 -21.51 8.48 10.95
C ASN A 92 -22.25 8.00 12.21
N ARG A 93 -22.91 6.84 12.12
CA ARG A 93 -23.56 6.23 13.28
C ARG A 93 -22.55 5.68 14.28
N TRP A 94 -21.50 5.00 13.82
CA TRP A 94 -20.43 4.51 14.69
C TRP A 94 -19.87 5.61 15.62
N ALA A 95 -19.54 6.77 15.05
CA ALA A 95 -19.04 7.92 15.80
C ALA A 95 -20.11 8.55 16.70
N SER A 96 -21.36 8.67 16.22
CA SER A 96 -22.47 9.24 17.00
C SER A 96 -22.86 8.36 18.20
N ASP A 97 -22.67 7.04 18.09
CA ASP A 97 -22.86 6.07 19.17
C ASP A 97 -21.69 6.08 20.18
N GLY A 98 -20.64 6.88 19.93
CA GLY A 98 -19.52 7.10 20.85
C GLY A 98 -18.38 6.08 20.74
N PHE A 99 -18.34 5.26 19.69
CA PHE A 99 -17.27 4.29 19.47
C PHE A 99 -15.99 4.95 18.93
N PRO A 100 -14.81 4.36 19.21
CA PRO A 100 -13.52 5.00 18.89
C PRO A 100 -13.27 5.10 17.37
N THR A 101 -12.58 6.16 16.96
CA THR A 101 -12.10 6.38 15.59
C THR A 101 -10.61 6.71 15.58
N GLU A 102 -9.93 6.39 14.48
CA GLU A 102 -8.53 6.72 14.24
C GLU A 102 -8.39 7.74 13.11
N TRP A 103 -7.39 8.63 13.23
CA TRP A 103 -6.92 9.51 12.17
C TRP A 103 -5.64 8.93 11.55
N GLY A 104 -5.44 9.15 10.26
CA GLY A 104 -4.23 8.74 9.55
C GLY A 104 -4.39 7.49 8.68
N MET A 105 -3.29 7.09 8.05
CA MET A 105 -3.18 5.86 7.24
C MET A 105 -2.22 4.88 7.89
N ASN A 106 -2.47 3.58 7.74
CA ASN A 106 -1.61 2.48 8.22
C ASN A 106 -1.29 2.60 9.71
N VAL A 107 -2.31 2.90 10.52
CA VAL A 107 -2.17 3.27 11.94
C VAL A 107 -1.53 2.13 12.73
N LEU A 108 -1.88 0.87 12.46
CA LEU A 108 -1.26 -0.31 13.09
C LEU A 108 0.27 -0.29 12.97
N SER A 109 0.77 -0.01 11.76
CA SER A 109 2.20 -0.03 11.45
C SER A 109 2.95 1.16 12.07
N LYS A 110 2.30 2.33 12.12
CA LYS A 110 2.90 3.56 12.67
C LYS A 110 2.88 3.58 14.19
N ASP A 111 1.77 3.16 14.79
CA ASP A 111 1.65 2.93 16.22
C ASP A 111 2.71 1.93 16.71
N PHE A 112 2.92 0.85 15.94
CA PHE A 112 3.99 -0.10 16.19
C PHE A 112 5.38 0.54 16.11
N GLY A 113 5.64 1.38 15.10
CA GLY A 113 6.89 2.12 14.98
C GLY A 113 7.18 2.99 16.20
N GLU A 114 6.21 3.77 16.65
CA GLU A 114 6.36 4.64 17.83
C GLU A 114 6.54 3.82 19.11
N ARG A 115 5.85 2.67 19.24
CA ARG A 115 6.09 1.73 20.34
C ARG A 115 7.53 1.22 20.37
N VAL A 116 8.11 0.92 19.21
CA VAL A 116 9.50 0.47 19.09
C VAL A 116 10.47 1.59 19.48
N GLU A 117 10.20 2.82 19.05
CA GLU A 117 10.99 3.99 19.42
C GLU A 117 11.06 4.17 20.93
N VAL A 118 9.89 4.22 21.59
CA VAL A 118 9.79 4.49 23.02
C VAL A 118 10.40 3.37 23.85
N ARG A 119 10.06 2.10 23.56
CA ARG A 119 10.51 0.95 24.38
C ARG A 119 11.99 0.61 24.21
N HIS A 120 12.58 0.93 23.06
CA HIS A 120 13.96 0.59 22.77
C HIS A 120 14.88 1.81 22.71
N HIS A 121 14.34 3.00 22.97
CA HIS A 121 15.06 4.28 22.93
C HIS A 121 15.90 4.41 21.67
N VAL A 122 15.26 4.23 20.51
CA VAL A 122 15.95 4.25 19.21
C VAL A 122 16.61 5.62 19.02
N PRO A 123 17.95 5.72 18.96
CA PRO A 123 18.66 7.00 18.87
C PRO A 123 18.27 7.79 17.64
N THR A 124 18.18 9.10 17.78
CA THR A 124 17.83 10.00 16.68
C THR A 124 18.87 11.09 16.48
N ILE A 125 18.98 11.58 15.24
CA ILE A 125 19.72 12.80 14.90
C ILE A 125 18.76 13.84 14.32
N GLU A 126 18.94 15.11 14.68
CA GLU A 126 18.16 16.23 14.14
C GLU A 126 18.63 16.61 12.72
N ALA A 127 17.71 17.09 11.87
CA ALA A 127 18.02 17.42 10.48
C ALA A 127 19.15 18.45 10.32
N ARG A 128 19.15 19.51 11.14
CA ARG A 128 20.20 20.54 11.11
C ARG A 128 21.56 20.00 11.54
N GLU A 129 21.58 19.15 12.55
CA GLU A 129 22.82 18.53 13.02
C GLU A 129 23.41 17.62 11.93
N LEU A 130 22.59 16.77 11.30
CA LEU A 130 23.04 15.94 10.18
C LEU A 130 23.56 16.80 9.03
N HIS A 131 22.85 17.87 8.67
CA HIS A 131 23.29 18.80 7.63
C HIS A 131 24.66 19.42 7.93
N GLU A 132 24.89 19.85 9.17
CA GLU A 132 26.19 20.38 9.62
C GLU A 132 27.30 19.33 9.54
N ARG A 133 27.02 18.07 9.93
CA ARG A 133 27.99 16.95 9.80
C ARG A 133 28.38 16.72 8.34
N LEU A 134 27.40 16.72 7.43
CA LEU A 134 27.65 16.58 5.99
C LEU A 134 28.48 17.76 5.45
N ALA A 135 28.18 18.99 5.88
CA ALA A 135 28.91 20.18 5.47
C ALA A 135 30.37 20.20 5.97
N ARG A 136 30.64 19.61 7.15
CA ARG A 136 32.01 19.41 7.66
C ARG A 136 32.78 18.29 6.95
N GLY A 137 32.09 17.45 6.18
CA GLY A 137 32.68 16.26 5.56
C GLY A 137 32.87 15.10 6.53
N ASP A 138 32.07 15.02 7.61
CA ASP A 138 32.07 13.87 8.51
C ASP A 138 31.73 12.58 7.73
N ASP A 139 32.31 11.45 8.16
CA ASP A 139 32.03 10.15 7.54
C ASP A 139 30.65 9.62 7.95
N VAL A 140 29.65 9.80 7.08
CA VAL A 140 28.26 9.40 7.31
C VAL A 140 27.71 8.65 6.10
N VAL A 141 27.05 7.52 6.36
CA VAL A 141 26.25 6.77 5.38
C VAL A 141 24.77 6.96 5.69
N ILE A 142 24.01 7.51 4.74
CA ILE A 142 22.56 7.73 4.88
C ILE A 142 21.79 6.68 4.08
N LEU A 143 20.95 5.89 4.75
CA LEU A 143 20.18 4.79 4.20
C LEU A 143 18.69 5.15 4.17
N ASP A 144 18.13 5.33 2.95
CA ASP A 144 16.72 5.61 2.77
C ASP A 144 15.90 4.32 2.66
N THR A 145 15.03 4.10 3.64
CA THR A 145 14.27 2.85 3.81
C THR A 145 12.93 2.80 3.09
N ARG A 146 12.64 3.82 2.29
CA ARG A 146 11.41 3.92 1.47
C ARG A 146 11.51 3.09 0.20
N THR A 147 10.48 3.13 -0.65
CA THR A 147 10.61 2.54 -1.99
C THR A 147 11.64 3.28 -2.84
N PRO A 148 12.24 2.63 -3.85
CA PRO A 148 13.09 3.31 -4.83
C PRO A 148 12.42 4.51 -5.51
N GLU A 149 11.10 4.46 -5.73
CA GLU A 149 10.32 5.53 -6.35
C GLU A 149 10.19 6.73 -5.42
N GLU A 150 9.86 6.50 -4.14
CA GLU A 150 9.82 7.56 -3.12
C GLU A 150 11.18 8.24 -2.94
N TYR A 151 12.27 7.47 -2.98
CA TYR A 151 13.64 7.97 -2.91
C TYR A 151 14.02 8.79 -4.15
N ARG A 152 13.71 8.28 -5.35
CA ARG A 152 14.01 8.96 -6.62
C ARG A 152 13.24 10.27 -6.77
N ASP A 153 11.97 10.32 -6.31
CA ASP A 153 11.19 11.56 -6.31
C ASP A 153 11.92 12.65 -5.50
N ARG A 154 12.31 12.33 -4.28
CA ARG A 154 13.21 13.17 -3.46
C ARG A 154 13.81 12.44 -2.26
N CYS A 155 15.05 12.76 -1.91
CA CYS A 155 15.78 12.15 -0.80
C CYS A 155 16.67 13.14 -0.05
N ILE A 156 17.24 12.69 1.07
CA ILE A 156 18.30 13.45 1.76
C ILE A 156 19.54 13.49 0.86
N PRO A 157 20.19 14.66 0.67
CA PRO A 157 21.38 14.78 -0.15
C PRO A 157 22.47 13.76 0.22
N GLY A 158 23.00 13.06 -0.77
CA GLY A 158 24.05 12.06 -0.59
C GLY A 158 23.60 10.72 0.00
N GLY A 159 22.32 10.55 0.36
CA GLY A 159 21.79 9.25 0.79
C GLY A 159 21.74 8.21 -0.32
N ARG A 160 21.57 6.94 0.04
CA ARG A 160 21.37 5.82 -0.90
C ARG A 160 20.07 5.08 -0.59
N SER A 161 19.41 4.56 -1.61
CA SER A 161 18.20 3.75 -1.41
C SER A 161 18.56 2.37 -0.88
N VAL A 162 17.97 2.00 0.26
CA VAL A 162 18.00 0.64 0.82
C VAL A 162 16.64 0.37 1.44
N PRO A 163 15.65 -0.11 0.67
CA PRO A 163 14.31 -0.39 1.17
C PRO A 163 14.35 -1.21 2.46
N GLY A 164 13.51 -0.92 3.44
CA GLY A 164 13.68 -1.44 4.81
C GLY A 164 13.81 -2.97 4.94
N GLY A 165 13.18 -3.74 4.04
CA GLY A 165 13.30 -5.20 3.99
C GLY A 165 14.68 -5.71 3.59
N GLU A 166 15.51 -4.89 2.94
CA GLU A 166 16.84 -5.23 2.47
C GLU A 166 17.93 -4.95 3.51
N LEU A 167 17.69 -4.08 4.50
CA LEU A 167 18.70 -3.61 5.45
C LEU A 167 19.50 -4.76 6.08
N ALA A 168 18.79 -5.75 6.67
CA ALA A 168 19.45 -6.85 7.36
C ALA A 168 20.33 -7.72 6.46
N LEU A 169 20.00 -7.79 5.17
CA LEU A 169 20.73 -8.59 4.20
C LEU A 169 21.94 -7.84 3.62
N ARG A 170 21.86 -6.51 3.51
CA ARG A 170 22.84 -5.70 2.77
C ARG A 170 23.81 -4.93 3.67
N ILE A 171 23.46 -4.68 4.93
CA ILE A 171 24.19 -3.72 5.75
C ILE A 171 25.64 -4.12 6.03
N ALA A 172 25.95 -5.42 6.15
CA ALA A 172 27.32 -5.86 6.40
C ALA A 172 28.26 -5.44 5.26
N ASP A 173 27.81 -5.59 4.02
CA ASP A 173 28.59 -5.23 2.82
C ASP A 173 28.65 -3.71 2.64
N ILE A 174 27.54 -3.00 2.91
CA ILE A 174 27.52 -1.52 2.89
C ILE A 174 28.49 -0.94 3.93
N GLN A 175 28.50 -1.47 5.16
CA GLN A 175 29.41 -0.99 6.20
C GLN A 175 30.86 -1.34 5.87
N ALA A 176 31.13 -2.45 5.17
CA ALA A 176 32.49 -2.81 4.76
C ALA A 176 33.10 -1.80 3.77
N GLU A 177 32.27 -1.10 2.98
CA GLU A 177 32.72 0.00 2.11
C GLU A 177 33.24 1.21 2.93
N ARG A 178 32.66 1.45 4.11
CA ARG A 178 32.98 2.56 5.01
C ARG A 178 32.90 2.13 6.49
N PRO A 179 33.89 1.39 7.02
CA PRO A 179 33.80 0.74 8.31
C PRO A 179 33.57 1.66 9.51
N ASP A 180 34.11 2.87 9.45
CA ASP A 180 34.05 3.86 10.53
C ASP A 180 32.89 4.87 10.38
N ALA A 181 32.13 4.78 9.28
CA ALA A 181 31.04 5.72 9.03
C ALA A 181 29.92 5.58 10.06
N ALA A 182 29.39 6.72 10.51
CA ALA A 182 28.12 6.73 11.23
C ALA A 182 26.98 6.38 10.27
N VAL A 183 26.03 5.57 10.73
CA VAL A 183 24.89 5.14 9.91
C VAL A 183 23.64 5.91 10.30
N VAL A 184 23.08 6.64 9.34
CA VAL A 184 21.81 7.35 9.51
C VAL A 184 20.76 6.65 8.68
N VAL A 185 19.70 6.17 9.32
CA VAL A 185 18.54 5.60 8.64
C VAL A 185 17.48 6.69 8.47
N ASN A 186 16.95 6.90 7.27
CA ASN A 186 15.88 7.87 7.04
C ASN A 186 14.65 7.26 6.34
N CYS A 187 13.54 7.97 6.47
CA CYS A 187 12.35 7.76 5.66
C CYS A 187 11.68 9.13 5.40
N ALA A 188 10.38 9.15 5.12
CA ALA A 188 9.63 10.38 4.87
C ALA A 188 9.23 11.11 6.16
N GLY A 189 8.87 10.32 7.19
CA GLY A 189 8.47 10.77 8.52
C GLY A 189 9.30 10.03 9.56
N ARG A 190 8.68 9.14 10.35
CA ARG A 190 9.34 8.50 11.50
C ARG A 190 9.40 6.97 11.42
N THR A 191 8.28 6.33 11.08
CA THR A 191 8.07 4.88 11.23
C THR A 191 9.17 4.00 10.63
N ARG A 192 9.42 4.10 9.32
CA ARG A 192 10.37 3.22 8.60
C ARG A 192 11.82 3.42 9.05
N SER A 193 12.21 4.64 9.42
CA SER A 193 13.57 4.90 9.90
C SER A 193 13.79 4.39 11.31
N ILE A 194 12.80 4.48 12.19
CA ILE A 194 12.83 3.86 13.53
C ILE A 194 13.00 2.35 13.39
N ILE A 195 12.14 1.69 12.60
CA ILE A 195 12.20 0.24 12.39
C ILE A 195 13.55 -0.16 11.78
N GLY A 196 14.02 0.55 10.76
CA GLY A 196 15.30 0.28 10.12
C GLY A 196 16.48 0.45 11.08
N ALA A 197 16.53 1.55 11.84
CA ALA A 197 17.55 1.76 12.87
C ALA A 197 17.52 0.65 13.93
N ARG A 198 16.32 0.22 14.35
CA ARG A 198 16.17 -0.88 15.31
C ARG A 198 16.69 -2.21 14.75
N VAL A 199 16.49 -2.52 13.46
CA VAL A 199 17.10 -3.70 12.82
C VAL A 199 18.62 -3.65 13.00
N LEU A 200 19.25 -2.54 12.63
CA LEU A 200 20.71 -2.41 12.67
C LEU A 200 21.27 -2.44 14.09
N GLN A 201 20.56 -1.86 15.07
CA GLN A 201 20.90 -2.00 16.49
C GLN A 201 20.88 -3.45 16.97
N ARG A 202 19.84 -4.23 16.61
CA ARG A 202 19.77 -5.65 16.98
C ARG A 202 20.85 -6.48 16.29
N MET A 203 21.33 -6.04 15.13
CA MET A 203 22.49 -6.63 14.45
C MET A 203 23.84 -6.24 15.09
N GLY A 204 23.83 -5.38 16.12
CA GLY A 204 25.03 -4.97 16.84
C GLY A 204 25.87 -3.91 16.12
N LEU A 205 25.30 -3.18 15.15
CA LEU A 205 26.04 -2.10 14.50
C LEU A 205 26.25 -0.92 15.47
N PRO A 206 27.48 -0.40 15.58
CA PRO A 206 27.74 0.82 16.33
C PRO A 206 27.23 2.05 15.55
N ASN A 207 27.02 3.16 16.24
CA ASN A 207 26.77 4.48 15.64
C ASN A 207 25.58 4.55 14.65
N VAL A 208 24.50 3.81 14.94
CA VAL A 208 23.24 3.85 14.18
C VAL A 208 22.29 4.86 14.81
N VAL A 209 21.76 5.77 14.00
CA VAL A 209 20.70 6.72 14.39
C VAL A 209 19.60 6.76 13.33
N SER A 210 18.36 7.04 13.74
CA SER A 210 17.28 7.42 12.84
C SER A 210 17.30 8.94 12.61
N LEU A 211 17.19 9.40 11.37
CA LEU A 211 16.96 10.83 11.09
C LEU A 211 15.57 11.21 11.60
N LYS A 212 15.51 12.08 12.62
CA LYS A 212 14.25 12.49 13.23
C LYS A 212 13.36 13.17 12.19
N ASN A 213 12.13 12.67 12.07
CA ASN A 213 11.10 13.17 11.15
C ASN A 213 11.47 13.11 9.65
N GLY A 214 12.57 12.45 9.28
CA GLY A 214 12.91 12.13 7.90
C GLY A 214 12.97 13.33 6.96
N THR A 215 12.58 13.12 5.70
CA THR A 215 12.54 14.20 4.69
C THR A 215 11.57 15.33 5.06
N SER A 216 10.49 15.04 5.79
CA SER A 216 9.59 16.08 6.30
C SER A 216 10.30 16.99 7.31
N GLY A 217 11.06 16.40 8.26
CA GLY A 217 11.89 17.15 9.20
C GLY A 217 12.95 17.99 8.50
N TRP A 218 13.54 17.47 7.43
CA TRP A 218 14.51 18.19 6.60
C TRP A 218 13.93 19.45 5.96
N VAL A 219 12.76 19.33 5.31
CA VAL A 219 12.06 20.48 4.71
C VAL A 219 11.63 21.49 5.78
N LEU A 220 11.06 21.02 6.91
CA LEU A 220 10.67 21.88 8.02
C LEU A 220 11.85 22.64 8.65
N ALA A 221 13.07 22.09 8.54
CA ALA A 221 14.28 22.77 9.00
C ALA A 221 14.76 23.88 8.05
N GLY A 222 14.14 24.01 6.87
CA GLY A 222 14.51 24.95 5.80
C GLY A 222 15.62 24.43 4.88
N LEU A 223 15.80 23.11 4.80
CA LEU A 223 16.87 22.47 4.03
C LEU A 223 16.32 21.85 2.73
N ASP A 224 17.12 21.91 1.67
CA ASP A 224 16.76 21.38 0.36
C ASP A 224 16.97 19.85 0.28
N LEU A 225 16.01 19.18 -0.35
CA LEU A 225 16.10 17.76 -0.70
C LEU A 225 16.78 17.59 -2.07
N GLU A 226 17.46 16.47 -2.26
CA GLU A 226 17.93 16.05 -3.57
C GLU A 226 16.78 15.40 -4.35
N HIS A 227 16.70 15.64 -5.66
CA HIS A 227 15.68 15.09 -6.56
C HIS A 227 16.31 14.25 -7.66
N GLY A 228 15.62 13.20 -8.12
CA GLY A 228 16.08 12.37 -9.24
C GLY A 228 17.30 11.50 -8.96
N ALA A 229 17.63 11.27 -7.68
CA ALA A 229 18.81 10.52 -7.29
C ALA A 229 18.78 9.08 -7.83
N SER A 230 19.92 8.63 -8.38
CA SER A 230 20.05 7.33 -9.06
C SER A 230 20.79 6.25 -8.26
N ARG A 231 21.16 6.54 -6.99
CA ARG A 231 21.86 5.62 -6.08
C ARG A 231 20.90 4.54 -5.52
N LEU A 232 20.46 3.67 -6.42
CA LEU A 232 19.45 2.62 -6.19
C LEU A 232 20.06 1.22 -6.09
N GLU A 233 21.32 1.07 -6.44
CA GLU A 233 21.99 -0.22 -6.48
C GLU A 233 22.24 -0.78 -5.07
N LEU A 234 21.79 -2.02 -4.87
CA LEU A 234 22.00 -2.79 -3.66
C LEU A 234 23.23 -3.69 -3.88
N PRO A 235 24.22 -3.69 -2.99
CA PRO A 235 25.39 -4.55 -3.14
C PRO A 235 24.96 -6.01 -3.01
N GLU A 236 25.51 -6.89 -3.85
CA GLU A 236 25.27 -8.32 -3.71
C GLU A 236 25.92 -8.84 -2.43
N PRO A 237 25.20 -9.60 -1.59
CA PRO A 237 25.74 -10.03 -0.30
C PRO A 237 26.94 -10.95 -0.50
N THR A 238 28.08 -10.60 0.09
CA THR A 238 29.23 -11.50 0.15
C THR A 238 28.89 -12.75 0.96
N PRO A 239 29.65 -13.86 0.84
CA PRO A 239 29.43 -15.04 1.68
C PRO A 239 29.45 -14.74 3.19
N GLU A 240 30.34 -13.84 3.62
CA GLU A 240 30.42 -13.40 5.02
C GLU A 240 29.22 -12.54 5.42
N GLY A 241 28.86 -11.54 4.59
CA GLY A 241 27.69 -10.68 4.82
C GLY A 241 26.41 -11.50 4.92
N ARG A 242 26.23 -12.48 4.03
CA ARG A 242 25.11 -13.42 4.06
C ARG A 242 25.09 -14.27 5.33
N ALA A 243 26.22 -14.86 5.72
CA ALA A 243 26.30 -15.68 6.94
C ALA A 243 25.96 -14.88 8.21
N ARG A 244 26.40 -13.62 8.29
CA ARG A 244 26.02 -12.70 9.37
C ARG A 244 24.51 -12.42 9.36
N ALA A 245 23.95 -12.13 8.20
CA ALA A 245 22.53 -11.86 8.04
C ALA A 245 21.65 -13.08 8.38
N GLU A 246 22.07 -14.29 8.00
CA GLU A 246 21.37 -15.55 8.32
C GLU A 246 21.45 -15.89 9.81
N THR A 247 22.60 -15.65 10.45
CA THR A 247 22.75 -15.79 11.91
C THR A 247 21.79 -14.86 12.64
N PHE A 248 21.72 -13.60 12.21
CA PHE A 248 20.79 -12.61 12.75
C PHE A 248 19.33 -13.03 12.52
N ALA A 249 18.98 -13.48 11.31
CA ALA A 249 17.64 -13.95 10.98
C ALA A 249 17.19 -15.12 11.88
N ALA A 250 18.09 -16.08 12.12
CA ALA A 250 17.82 -17.19 13.03
C ALA A 250 17.68 -16.74 14.49
N GLN A 251 18.45 -15.73 14.92
CA GLN A 251 18.32 -15.13 16.24
C GLN A 251 16.95 -14.46 16.43
N VAL A 252 16.56 -13.54 15.54
CA VAL A 252 15.28 -12.83 15.65
C VAL A 252 14.09 -13.78 15.53
N ALA A 253 14.20 -14.82 14.70
CA ALA A 253 13.15 -15.83 14.60
C ALA A 253 12.92 -16.55 15.94
N ARG A 254 14.00 -16.91 16.66
CA ARG A 254 13.88 -17.52 18.00
C ARG A 254 13.37 -16.54 19.05
N GLU A 255 13.90 -15.33 19.08
CA GLU A 255 13.55 -14.31 20.08
C GLU A 255 12.08 -13.87 19.97
N ASP A 256 11.60 -13.69 18.74
CA ASP A 256 10.26 -13.14 18.47
C ASP A 256 9.21 -14.23 18.16
N GLY A 257 9.61 -15.50 18.22
CA GLY A 257 8.73 -16.65 18.02
C GLY A 257 8.19 -16.77 16.60
N VAL A 258 9.02 -16.52 15.59
CA VAL A 258 8.71 -16.78 14.17
C VAL A 258 8.80 -18.28 13.92
N ARG A 259 7.75 -18.85 13.30
CA ARG A 259 7.74 -20.27 12.92
C ARG A 259 8.30 -20.46 11.52
N MET A 260 9.28 -21.34 11.37
CA MET A 260 9.83 -21.69 10.06
C MET A 260 8.98 -22.78 9.40
N LEU A 261 8.72 -22.66 8.10
CA LEU A 261 8.01 -23.67 7.30
C LEU A 261 8.93 -24.30 6.27
N GLY A 262 9.03 -25.62 6.27
CA GLY A 262 9.61 -26.36 5.16
C GLY A 262 8.72 -26.31 3.91
N ILE A 263 9.25 -26.73 2.77
CA ILE A 263 8.52 -26.65 1.47
C ILE A 263 7.27 -27.54 1.45
N ASP A 264 7.31 -28.73 2.05
CA ASP A 264 6.13 -29.60 2.11
C ASP A 264 5.04 -29.03 3.02
N ASP A 265 5.41 -28.46 4.18
CA ASP A 265 4.46 -27.80 5.08
C ASP A 265 3.88 -26.53 4.46
N LEU A 266 4.68 -25.76 3.70
CA LEU A 266 4.22 -24.63 2.92
C LEU A 266 3.15 -25.06 1.91
N ARG A 267 3.38 -26.14 1.16
CA ARG A 267 2.41 -26.66 0.19
C ARG A 267 1.14 -27.17 0.86
N ALA A 268 1.28 -27.86 2.00
CA ALA A 268 0.14 -28.33 2.79
C ALA A 268 -0.69 -27.15 3.32
N LEU A 269 -0.04 -26.08 3.80
CA LEU A 269 -0.71 -24.86 4.24
C LEU A 269 -1.38 -24.12 3.08
N ALA A 270 -0.69 -23.94 1.96
CA ALA A 270 -1.24 -23.32 0.76
C ALA A 270 -2.46 -24.07 0.21
N GLY A 271 -2.45 -25.41 0.29
CA GLY A 271 -3.59 -26.26 -0.08
C GLY A 271 -4.85 -26.08 0.78
N ARG A 272 -4.74 -25.36 1.92
CA ARG A 272 -5.88 -25.00 2.78
C ARG A 272 -6.44 -23.60 2.52
N SER A 273 -5.98 -22.88 1.49
CA SER A 273 -6.47 -21.53 1.15
C SER A 273 -7.98 -21.46 0.90
N GLY A 274 -8.58 -22.55 0.40
CA GLY A 274 -10.04 -22.68 0.23
C GLY A 274 -10.81 -23.03 1.51
N GLN A 275 -10.14 -23.14 2.66
CA GLN A 275 -10.75 -23.54 3.95
C GLN A 275 -10.53 -22.49 5.05
N GLN A 276 -9.50 -21.66 4.91
CA GLN A 276 -9.13 -20.62 5.88
C GLN A 276 -8.30 -19.52 5.21
N PRO A 277 -8.21 -18.32 5.78
CA PRO A 277 -7.35 -17.26 5.26
C PRO A 277 -5.87 -17.67 5.31
N VAL A 278 -5.23 -17.76 4.14
CA VAL A 278 -3.80 -17.99 4.00
C VAL A 278 -3.20 -16.88 3.15
N TYR A 279 -2.29 -16.11 3.74
CA TYR A 279 -1.58 -15.00 3.12
C TYR A 279 -0.18 -15.47 2.76
N LEU A 280 0.15 -15.51 1.47
CA LEU A 280 1.49 -15.85 0.99
C LEU A 280 2.12 -14.61 0.36
N SER A 281 3.23 -14.12 0.89
CA SER A 281 3.87 -12.90 0.38
C SER A 281 5.36 -13.08 0.12
N ASP A 282 5.80 -12.76 -1.08
CA ASP A 282 7.21 -12.63 -1.44
C ASP A 282 7.68 -11.24 -1.04
N VAL A 283 8.62 -11.18 -0.10
CA VAL A 283 9.11 -9.94 0.49
C VAL A 283 10.39 -9.42 -0.15
N ARG A 284 10.82 -10.02 -1.27
CA ARG A 284 11.98 -9.56 -2.06
C ARG A 284 11.67 -8.28 -2.84
N THR A 285 12.66 -7.81 -3.59
CA THR A 285 12.46 -6.74 -4.56
C THR A 285 11.55 -7.19 -5.70
N GLU A 286 10.84 -6.25 -6.32
CA GLU A 286 9.97 -6.53 -7.47
C GLU A 286 10.73 -7.15 -8.65
N ARG A 287 12.01 -6.77 -8.82
CA ARG A 287 12.90 -7.35 -9.83
C ARG A 287 13.12 -8.84 -9.59
N GLU A 288 13.52 -9.22 -8.37
CA GLU A 288 13.77 -10.62 -8.03
C GLU A 288 12.49 -11.47 -8.12
N TYR A 289 11.34 -10.88 -7.75
CA TYR A 289 10.04 -11.52 -7.94
C TYR A 289 9.79 -11.79 -9.44
N ALA A 290 9.94 -10.77 -10.29
CA ALA A 290 9.68 -10.90 -11.71
C ALA A 290 10.61 -11.89 -12.43
N GLU A 291 11.85 -12.02 -11.96
CA GLU A 291 12.82 -13.00 -12.47
C GLU A 291 12.42 -14.46 -12.16
N GLY A 292 11.77 -14.71 -11.03
CA GLY A 292 11.25 -16.02 -10.66
C GLY A 292 10.71 -16.08 -9.22
N HIS A 293 9.48 -16.53 -9.04
CA HIS A 293 8.81 -16.65 -7.73
C HIS A 293 8.00 -17.95 -7.58
N ILE A 294 7.60 -18.28 -6.35
CA ILE A 294 6.74 -19.44 -6.07
C ILE A 294 5.37 -19.22 -6.73
N PRO A 295 4.81 -20.20 -7.44
CA PRO A 295 3.52 -20.04 -8.10
C PRO A 295 2.41 -19.57 -7.17
N GLY A 296 1.69 -18.53 -7.60
CA GLY A 296 0.62 -17.93 -6.80
C GLY A 296 1.10 -17.43 -5.44
N ILE A 297 2.28 -16.81 -5.34
CA ILE A 297 2.68 -15.96 -4.20
C ILE A 297 2.59 -14.50 -4.61
N TRP A 298 2.24 -13.58 -3.71
CA TRP A 298 2.06 -12.17 -4.05
C TRP A 298 3.32 -11.39 -3.73
N SER A 299 3.81 -10.57 -4.66
CA SER A 299 4.88 -9.61 -4.37
C SER A 299 4.39 -8.55 -3.39
N PHE A 300 5.03 -8.45 -2.24
CA PHE A 300 4.88 -7.32 -1.32
C PHE A 300 6.21 -7.08 -0.57
N PRO A 301 7.10 -6.22 -1.11
CA PRO A 301 8.45 -6.04 -0.57
C PRO A 301 8.46 -5.76 0.93
N GLY A 302 9.37 -6.40 1.67
CA GLY A 302 9.27 -6.55 3.13
C GLY A 302 9.13 -5.24 3.92
N GLY A 303 9.84 -4.19 3.50
CA GLY A 303 9.71 -2.87 4.14
C GLY A 303 8.31 -2.26 3.98
N GLN A 304 7.65 -2.51 2.84
CA GLN A 304 6.29 -2.07 2.58
C GLN A 304 5.27 -2.96 3.27
N ALA A 305 5.49 -4.28 3.31
CA ALA A 305 4.66 -5.19 4.10
C ALA A 305 4.63 -4.79 5.58
N VAL A 306 5.73 -4.30 6.15
CA VAL A 306 5.80 -3.80 7.53
C VAL A 306 5.16 -2.41 7.67
N GLN A 307 5.37 -1.50 6.72
CA GLN A 307 4.80 -0.14 6.77
C GLN A 307 3.30 -0.11 6.52
N ARG A 308 2.77 -1.11 5.81
CA ARG A 308 1.39 -1.17 5.32
C ARG A 308 0.75 -2.51 5.69
N ALA A 309 0.89 -2.94 6.94
CA ALA A 309 0.40 -4.24 7.38
C ALA A 309 -1.12 -4.42 7.16
N ASP A 310 -1.90 -3.35 7.33
CA ASP A 310 -3.34 -3.34 7.08
C ASP A 310 -3.70 -3.52 5.58
N ASP A 311 -2.75 -3.30 4.66
CA ASP A 311 -2.90 -3.56 3.23
C ASP A 311 -2.43 -4.98 2.81
N ALA A 312 -1.77 -5.69 3.75
CA ALA A 312 -1.27 -7.04 3.57
C ALA A 312 -2.23 -8.08 4.14
N VAL A 313 -2.77 -7.82 5.34
CA VAL A 313 -3.53 -8.80 6.13
C VAL A 313 -4.73 -8.10 6.78
N ALA A 314 -5.93 -8.29 6.22
CA ALA A 314 -7.17 -7.78 6.82
C ALA A 314 -7.79 -8.72 7.85
N VAL A 315 -7.54 -10.04 7.75
CA VAL A 315 -8.01 -11.04 8.73
C VAL A 315 -6.87 -11.37 9.68
N ARG A 316 -6.87 -10.75 10.87
CA ARG A 316 -5.72 -10.72 11.80
C ARG A 316 -5.21 -12.09 12.22
N ASP A 317 -6.08 -13.08 12.39
CA ASP A 317 -5.73 -14.44 12.80
C ASP A 317 -5.47 -15.40 11.63
N GLY A 318 -5.51 -14.90 10.38
CA GLY A 318 -5.14 -15.64 9.19
C GLY A 318 -3.69 -16.15 9.22
N GLN A 319 -3.39 -17.16 8.40
CA GLN A 319 -2.06 -17.76 8.32
C GLN A 319 -1.15 -16.89 7.44
N VAL A 320 -0.25 -16.12 8.04
CA VAL A 320 0.64 -15.16 7.34
C VAL A 320 2.00 -15.79 7.09
N VAL A 321 2.36 -15.97 5.82
CA VAL A 321 3.61 -16.61 5.39
C VAL A 321 4.42 -15.64 4.54
N PHE A 322 5.64 -15.36 4.97
CA PHE A 322 6.60 -14.58 4.19
C PHE A 322 7.65 -15.49 3.55
N CYS A 323 7.98 -15.22 2.29
CA CYS A 323 9.01 -15.91 1.53
C CYS A 323 10.03 -14.91 0.99
N CYS A 324 11.30 -15.32 0.89
CA CYS A 324 12.31 -14.58 0.15
C CYS A 324 13.25 -15.53 -0.60
N ASP A 325 14.48 -15.13 -0.92
CA ASP A 325 15.47 -16.00 -1.59
C ASP A 325 16.08 -17.06 -0.66
N GLY A 326 16.02 -16.80 0.64
CA GLY A 326 16.47 -17.68 1.72
C GLY A 326 15.60 -17.44 2.93
N ILE A 327 16.21 -17.06 4.06
CA ILE A 327 15.47 -16.83 5.31
C ILE A 327 15.47 -15.38 5.79
N VAL A 328 16.46 -14.57 5.39
CA VAL A 328 16.76 -13.29 6.08
C VAL A 328 15.60 -12.31 6.06
N ARG A 329 15.16 -11.94 4.86
CA ARG A 329 14.12 -10.91 4.68
C ARG A 329 12.78 -11.39 5.24
N ALA A 330 12.42 -12.64 4.95
CA ALA A 330 11.20 -13.27 5.45
C ALA A 330 11.16 -13.35 6.98
N ALA A 331 12.23 -13.80 7.64
CA ALA A 331 12.27 -13.92 9.10
C ALA A 331 12.21 -12.55 9.80
N VAL A 332 12.89 -11.54 9.27
CA VAL A 332 12.85 -10.17 9.81
C VAL A 332 11.45 -9.56 9.65
N THR A 333 10.83 -9.68 8.47
CA THR A 333 9.45 -9.23 8.26
C THR A 333 8.47 -9.97 9.16
N ALA A 334 8.60 -11.29 9.28
CA ALA A 334 7.77 -12.12 10.14
C ALA A 334 7.89 -11.73 11.64
N SER A 335 9.11 -11.43 12.09
CA SER A 335 9.38 -10.95 13.46
C SER A 335 8.58 -9.69 13.77
N TRP A 336 8.51 -8.74 12.83
CA TRP A 336 7.71 -7.53 13.02
C TRP A 336 6.22 -7.81 13.12
N TYR A 337 5.67 -8.71 12.31
CA TYR A 337 4.27 -9.11 12.41
C TYR A 337 3.97 -9.81 13.74
N ARG A 338 4.87 -10.67 14.23
CA ARG A 338 4.73 -11.29 15.57
C ARG A 338 4.66 -10.22 16.66
N GLN A 339 5.55 -9.23 16.60
CA GLN A 339 5.55 -8.13 17.55
C GLN A 339 4.30 -7.25 17.42
N MET A 340 3.78 -6.99 16.21
CA MET A 340 2.50 -6.30 16.00
C MET A 340 1.28 -7.06 16.53
N GLY A 341 1.45 -8.33 16.94
CA GLY A 341 0.39 -9.13 17.56
C GLY A 341 -0.29 -10.11 16.61
N PHE A 342 0.22 -10.31 15.39
CA PHE A 342 -0.31 -11.35 14.52
C PHE A 342 0.01 -12.74 15.11
N PRO A 343 -1.02 -13.55 15.42
CA PRO A 343 -0.83 -14.81 16.13
C PRO A 343 -0.21 -15.88 15.22
N ASN A 344 -0.49 -15.80 13.91
CA ASN A 344 -0.18 -16.87 12.98
C ASN A 344 0.82 -16.47 11.89
N VAL A 345 2.09 -16.30 12.25
CA VAL A 345 3.13 -15.83 11.33
C VAL A 345 4.20 -16.89 11.09
N TYR A 346 4.64 -16.99 9.84
CA TYR A 346 5.63 -17.94 9.36
C TYR A 346 6.63 -17.32 8.39
N ALA A 347 7.83 -17.88 8.33
CA ALA A 347 8.81 -17.63 7.28
C ALA A 347 9.18 -18.94 6.56
N VAL A 348 9.30 -18.91 5.23
CA VAL A 348 9.67 -20.09 4.44
C VAL A 348 11.15 -20.40 4.65
N ASP A 349 11.46 -21.60 5.13
CA ASP A 349 12.83 -22.07 5.32
C ASP A 349 13.52 -22.31 3.98
N GLY A 350 14.65 -21.63 3.77
CA GLY A 350 15.39 -21.62 2.51
C GLY A 350 14.70 -20.94 1.32
N GLY A 351 13.49 -20.41 1.49
CA GLY A 351 12.79 -19.56 0.52
C GLY A 351 12.64 -20.14 -0.89
N VAL A 352 12.70 -19.28 -1.91
CA VAL A 352 12.58 -19.69 -3.32
C VAL A 352 13.72 -20.61 -3.78
N ARG A 353 14.90 -20.54 -3.13
CA ARG A 353 16.02 -21.45 -3.43
C ARG A 353 15.72 -22.87 -2.99
N ALA A 354 15.15 -23.05 -1.78
CA ALA A 354 14.71 -24.35 -1.32
C ALA A 354 13.55 -24.89 -2.18
N TRP A 355 12.59 -24.04 -2.57
CA TRP A 355 11.51 -24.43 -3.49
C TRP A 355 12.06 -24.98 -4.82
N ALA A 356 12.99 -24.27 -5.46
CA ALA A 356 13.62 -24.72 -6.70
C ALA A 356 14.44 -26.01 -6.49
N ALA A 357 15.14 -26.15 -5.35
CA ALA A 357 15.87 -27.36 -5.00
C ALA A 357 14.97 -28.59 -4.79
N HIS A 358 13.69 -28.39 -4.47
CA HIS A 358 12.66 -29.45 -4.45
C HIS A 358 12.15 -29.83 -5.85
N GLY A 359 12.72 -29.25 -6.92
CA GLY A 359 12.32 -29.55 -8.31
C GLY A 359 10.96 -28.96 -8.70
N LEU A 360 10.47 -27.97 -7.95
CA LEU A 360 9.17 -27.34 -8.18
C LEU A 360 9.31 -26.14 -9.14
N PRO A 361 8.28 -25.87 -9.99
CA PRO A 361 8.35 -24.79 -10.97
C PRO A 361 8.27 -23.41 -10.31
N LEU A 362 8.83 -22.40 -10.99
CA LEU A 362 8.70 -20.98 -10.64
C LEU A 362 7.85 -20.27 -11.71
N GLU A 363 7.03 -19.32 -11.27
CA GLU A 363 6.38 -18.33 -12.14
C GLU A 363 7.31 -17.14 -12.40
N ARG A 364 7.07 -16.40 -13.48
CA ARG A 364 7.86 -15.24 -13.90
C ARG A 364 6.94 -14.10 -14.33
N GLY A 365 7.45 -12.88 -14.27
CA GLY A 365 6.71 -11.68 -14.65
C GLY A 365 6.15 -10.90 -13.45
N PRO A 366 5.49 -9.78 -13.72
CA PRO A 366 5.01 -8.87 -12.69
C PRO A 366 3.84 -9.46 -11.90
N ASN A 367 3.54 -8.81 -10.78
CA ASN A 367 2.41 -9.15 -9.90
C ASN A 367 1.07 -8.64 -10.49
N GLU A 368 0.67 -9.18 -11.65
CA GLU A 368 -0.57 -8.78 -12.34
C GLU A 368 -1.60 -9.91 -12.33
N VAL A 369 -2.69 -9.69 -11.61
CA VAL A 369 -3.90 -10.52 -11.65
C VAL A 369 -5.00 -9.70 -12.32
N GLU A 370 -5.70 -10.31 -13.28
CA GLU A 370 -6.84 -9.64 -13.90
C GLU A 370 -7.93 -9.37 -12.84
N PRO A 371 -8.39 -8.12 -12.68
CA PRO A 371 -9.44 -7.79 -11.73
C PRO A 371 -10.73 -8.57 -11.99
N PHE A 372 -11.44 -8.93 -10.91
CA PHE A 372 -12.71 -9.63 -11.04
C PHE A 372 -13.69 -8.85 -11.93
N GLY A 373 -14.40 -9.55 -12.81
CA GLY A 373 -15.39 -8.97 -13.71
C GLY A 373 -14.82 -8.17 -14.89
N LEU A 374 -13.50 -7.94 -14.99
CA LEU A 374 -12.92 -7.16 -16.08
C LEU A 374 -13.13 -7.83 -17.45
N ALA A 375 -12.96 -9.16 -17.53
CA ALA A 375 -13.22 -9.93 -18.76
C ALA A 375 -14.69 -9.83 -19.21
N GLU A 376 -15.64 -9.89 -18.27
CA GLU A 376 -17.07 -9.72 -18.57
C GLU A 376 -17.37 -8.28 -19.02
N ALA A 377 -16.81 -7.28 -18.34
CA ALA A 377 -16.94 -5.88 -18.71
C ALA A 377 -16.41 -5.62 -20.12
N ARG A 378 -15.26 -6.22 -20.48
CA ARG A 378 -14.67 -6.15 -21.82
C ARG A 378 -15.59 -6.72 -22.90
N ALA A 379 -16.33 -7.78 -22.60
CA ALA A 379 -17.30 -8.35 -23.53
C ALA A 379 -18.58 -7.50 -23.68
N ARG A 380 -18.91 -6.68 -22.68
CA ARG A 380 -20.18 -5.92 -22.61
C ARG A 380 -20.05 -4.44 -22.96
N VAL A 381 -18.86 -3.86 -22.83
CA VAL A 381 -18.63 -2.41 -23.01
C VAL A 381 -17.85 -2.19 -24.30
N ALA A 382 -18.40 -1.36 -25.18
CA ALA A 382 -17.70 -0.97 -26.40
C ALA A 382 -16.47 -0.13 -26.05
N THR A 383 -15.41 -0.20 -26.86
CA THR A 383 -14.22 0.64 -26.69
C THR A 383 -14.11 1.65 -27.83
N VAL A 384 -13.59 2.84 -27.53
CA VAL A 384 -13.21 3.86 -28.51
C VAL A 384 -11.70 4.06 -28.49
N THR A 385 -11.06 4.18 -29.66
CA THR A 385 -9.61 4.46 -29.73
C THR A 385 -9.34 5.93 -29.37
N PRO A 386 -8.12 6.26 -28.91
CA PRO A 386 -7.77 7.66 -28.63
C PRO A 386 -8.03 8.60 -29.82
N GLU A 387 -7.66 8.20 -31.03
CA GLU A 387 -7.82 9.02 -32.24
C GLU A 387 -9.29 9.24 -32.58
N ALA A 388 -10.10 8.17 -32.50
CA ALA A 388 -11.54 8.26 -32.76
C ALA A 388 -12.23 9.17 -31.73
N LEU A 389 -11.83 9.08 -30.45
CA LEU A 389 -12.33 9.98 -29.42
C LEU A 389 -11.88 11.42 -29.68
N SER A 390 -10.61 11.65 -30.05
CA SER A 390 -10.11 12.99 -30.38
C SER A 390 -10.91 13.65 -31.49
N VAL A 391 -11.26 12.91 -32.55
CA VAL A 391 -12.12 13.41 -33.63
C VAL A 391 -13.53 13.72 -33.11
N ALA A 392 -14.11 12.83 -32.29
CA ALA A 392 -15.44 13.04 -31.72
C ALA A 392 -15.51 14.27 -30.79
N MET A 393 -14.44 14.56 -30.06
CA MET A 393 -14.35 15.72 -29.16
C MET A 393 -14.35 17.07 -29.90
N SER A 394 -13.97 17.09 -31.18
CA SER A 394 -14.04 18.28 -32.04
C SER A 394 -15.40 18.45 -32.74
N SER A 395 -16.36 17.54 -32.55
CA SER A 395 -17.67 17.60 -33.19
C SER A 395 -18.69 18.40 -32.38
N GLU A 396 -19.75 18.90 -33.04
CA GLU A 396 -20.88 19.58 -32.37
C GLU A 396 -21.62 18.67 -31.40
N ARG A 397 -21.62 17.35 -31.65
CA ARG A 397 -22.24 16.32 -30.81
C ARG A 397 -21.19 15.52 -30.05
N ARG A 398 -20.22 16.21 -29.43
CA ARG A 398 -19.19 15.55 -28.62
C ARG A 398 -19.80 14.75 -27.46
N PRO A 399 -19.24 13.57 -27.13
CA PRO A 399 -19.69 12.79 -25.99
C PRO A 399 -19.34 13.47 -24.66
N THR A 400 -20.03 13.09 -23.60
CA THR A 400 -19.61 13.37 -22.23
C THR A 400 -18.45 12.43 -21.88
N VAL A 401 -17.26 12.99 -21.65
CA VAL A 401 -16.10 12.22 -21.19
C VAL A 401 -16.00 12.30 -19.68
N ILE A 402 -16.03 11.15 -19.00
CA ILE A 402 -15.82 11.07 -17.55
C ILE A 402 -14.51 10.35 -17.25
N PHE A 403 -13.73 10.90 -16.32
CA PHE A 403 -12.50 10.30 -15.82
C PHE A 403 -12.74 9.74 -14.42
N VAL A 404 -12.51 8.43 -14.23
CA VAL A 404 -12.97 7.68 -13.05
C VAL A 404 -11.87 7.26 -12.07
N ASP A 405 -10.61 7.61 -12.35
CA ASP A 405 -9.47 7.35 -11.46
C ASP A 405 -9.26 8.48 -10.45
N THR A 406 -8.10 8.52 -9.80
CA THR A 406 -7.79 9.53 -8.78
C THR A 406 -7.67 10.96 -9.33
N SER A 407 -7.88 11.95 -8.46
CA SER A 407 -7.64 13.36 -8.76
C SER A 407 -6.19 13.63 -9.14
N ARG A 408 -5.24 12.86 -8.59
CA ARG A 408 -3.83 12.95 -8.95
C ARG A 408 -3.62 12.52 -10.40
N GLU A 409 -4.16 11.38 -10.82
CA GLU A 409 -4.05 10.92 -12.21
C GLU A 409 -4.76 11.88 -13.19
N PHE A 410 -5.92 12.40 -12.79
CA PHE A 410 -6.62 13.44 -13.54
C PHE A 410 -5.74 14.68 -13.70
N ALA A 411 -5.15 15.19 -12.61
CA ALA A 411 -4.32 16.39 -12.62
C ALA A 411 -3.01 16.21 -13.42
N LEU A 412 -2.43 15.01 -13.41
CA LEU A 412 -1.25 14.67 -14.22
C LEU A 412 -1.56 14.76 -15.71
N GLY A 413 -2.78 14.38 -16.11
CA GLY A 413 -3.27 14.68 -17.44
C GLY A 413 -4.46 13.83 -17.85
N HIS A 414 -5.46 14.47 -18.44
CA HIS A 414 -6.72 13.86 -18.89
C HIS A 414 -7.09 14.30 -20.32
N VAL A 415 -8.09 13.62 -20.91
CA VAL A 415 -8.68 14.01 -22.20
C VAL A 415 -9.23 15.44 -22.09
N PRO A 416 -8.90 16.37 -22.99
CA PRO A 416 -9.38 17.75 -22.93
C PRO A 416 -10.92 17.84 -22.83
N GLY A 417 -11.40 18.61 -21.86
CA GLY A 417 -12.83 18.77 -21.58
C GLY A 417 -13.48 17.63 -20.78
N ALA A 418 -12.72 16.62 -20.33
CA ALA A 418 -13.24 15.58 -19.46
C ALA A 418 -13.75 16.13 -18.12
N ARG A 419 -14.62 15.36 -17.46
CA ARG A 419 -15.14 15.62 -16.12
C ARG A 419 -14.65 14.56 -15.17
N TRP A 420 -14.14 14.96 -14.03
CA TRP A 420 -13.73 14.00 -13.01
C TRP A 420 -14.92 13.54 -12.20
N LEU A 421 -15.17 12.22 -12.22
CA LEU A 421 -16.18 11.54 -11.43
C LEU A 421 -15.63 10.18 -11.03
N GLN A 422 -15.11 10.08 -9.81
CA GLN A 422 -14.56 8.84 -9.27
C GLN A 422 -15.56 7.69 -9.38
N ARG A 423 -15.05 6.50 -9.70
CA ARG A 423 -15.87 5.27 -9.79
C ARG A 423 -16.67 5.00 -8.51
N GLY A 424 -16.14 5.35 -7.33
CA GLY A 424 -16.81 5.15 -6.05
C GLY A 424 -18.13 5.91 -5.87
N TRP A 425 -18.35 6.96 -6.66
CA TRP A 425 -19.54 7.83 -6.61
C TRP A 425 -20.42 7.74 -7.87
N LEU A 426 -20.07 6.85 -8.80
CA LEU A 426 -20.64 6.81 -10.14
C LEU A 426 -22.16 6.64 -10.11
N GLU A 427 -22.66 5.68 -9.34
CA GLU A 427 -24.09 5.36 -9.21
C GLU A 427 -24.91 6.52 -8.61
N PHE A 428 -24.27 7.37 -7.81
CA PHE A 428 -24.94 8.46 -7.10
C PHE A 428 -24.93 9.77 -7.88
N ARG A 429 -23.90 10.00 -8.70
CA ARG A 429 -23.63 11.33 -9.27
C ARG A 429 -23.63 11.39 -10.79
N ILE A 430 -23.73 10.26 -11.50
CA ILE A 430 -23.69 10.27 -12.97
C ILE A 430 -24.80 11.15 -13.58
N ALA A 431 -25.98 11.20 -12.97
CA ALA A 431 -27.10 12.02 -13.46
C ALA A 431 -26.81 13.53 -13.43
N GLU A 432 -25.83 14.00 -12.66
CA GLU A 432 -25.36 15.39 -12.69
C GLU A 432 -24.64 15.74 -14.00
N LEU A 433 -24.00 14.75 -14.63
CA LEU A 433 -23.23 14.90 -15.87
C LEU A 433 -23.99 14.41 -17.11
N ALA A 434 -24.86 13.42 -16.95
CA ALA A 434 -25.62 12.78 -18.02
C ALA A 434 -27.03 12.40 -17.53
N PRO A 435 -27.96 13.36 -17.36
CA PRO A 435 -29.30 13.06 -16.83
C PRO A 435 -30.16 12.20 -17.78
N ASP A 436 -29.89 12.21 -19.08
CA ASP A 436 -30.55 11.36 -20.08
C ASP A 436 -29.77 10.06 -20.30
N LEU A 437 -30.44 8.92 -20.20
CA LEU A 437 -29.89 7.58 -20.42
C LEU A 437 -29.39 7.37 -21.87
N GLY A 438 -29.86 8.19 -22.80
CA GLY A 438 -29.37 8.24 -24.18
C GLY A 438 -28.08 9.04 -24.38
N THR A 439 -27.59 9.75 -23.37
CA THR A 439 -26.36 10.58 -23.48
C THR A 439 -25.17 9.71 -23.88
N PRO A 440 -24.42 10.06 -24.95
CA PRO A 440 -23.16 9.39 -25.27
C PRO A 440 -22.11 9.65 -24.19
N ILE A 441 -21.63 8.59 -23.53
CA ILE A 441 -20.63 8.66 -22.46
C ILE A 441 -19.39 7.87 -22.87
N VAL A 442 -18.23 8.50 -22.71
CA VAL A 442 -16.93 7.85 -22.83
C VAL A 442 -16.26 7.88 -21.46
N VAL A 443 -15.93 6.70 -20.94
CA VAL A 443 -15.25 6.55 -19.65
C VAL A 443 -13.75 6.42 -19.88
N SER A 444 -12.95 7.19 -19.16
CA SER A 444 -11.48 7.11 -19.14
C SER A 444 -10.94 7.00 -17.71
N ASP A 445 -9.70 6.54 -17.61
CA ASP A 445 -8.90 6.36 -16.39
C ASP A 445 -7.41 6.31 -16.83
N ALA A 446 -6.51 5.88 -15.96
CA ALA A 446 -5.09 5.75 -16.30
C ALA A 446 -4.84 4.71 -17.41
N ASP A 447 -5.36 3.49 -17.28
CA ASP A 447 -4.93 2.31 -18.05
C ASP A 447 -6.05 1.54 -18.80
N GLY A 448 -7.30 1.97 -18.67
CA GLY A 448 -8.50 1.39 -19.29
C GLY A 448 -9.27 0.41 -18.40
N ARG A 449 -8.72 -0.05 -17.27
CA ARG A 449 -9.31 -1.15 -16.49
C ARG A 449 -10.52 -0.70 -15.66
N ASN A 450 -10.38 0.39 -14.90
CA ASN A 450 -11.50 0.99 -14.18
C ASN A 450 -12.51 1.62 -15.14
N ALA A 451 -12.08 2.11 -16.29
CA ALA A 451 -12.98 2.62 -17.33
C ALA A 451 -13.95 1.54 -17.84
N LEU A 452 -13.46 0.33 -18.09
CA LEU A 452 -14.30 -0.80 -18.49
C LEU A 452 -15.30 -1.21 -17.38
N LEU A 453 -14.83 -1.36 -16.14
CA LEU A 453 -15.70 -1.74 -15.02
C LEU A 453 -16.77 -0.67 -14.73
N SER A 454 -16.40 0.61 -14.79
CA SER A 454 -17.34 1.73 -14.73
C SER A 454 -18.31 1.73 -15.90
N GLY A 455 -17.85 1.43 -17.11
CA GLY A 455 -18.72 1.29 -18.28
C GLY A 455 -19.78 0.20 -18.09
N ALA A 456 -19.42 -0.95 -17.52
CA ALA A 456 -20.35 -2.03 -17.23
C ALA A 456 -21.38 -1.60 -16.16
N THR A 457 -20.93 -0.84 -15.16
CA THR A 457 -21.79 -0.25 -14.13
C THR A 457 -22.82 0.71 -14.75
N LEU A 458 -22.39 1.62 -15.64
CA LEU A 458 -23.30 2.53 -16.34
C LEU A 458 -24.34 1.78 -17.18
N ARG A 459 -23.95 0.69 -17.85
CA ARG A 459 -24.90 -0.15 -18.60
C ARG A 459 -25.94 -0.80 -17.68
N ASN A 460 -25.53 -1.24 -16.49
CA ASN A 460 -26.47 -1.78 -15.49
C ASN A 460 -27.45 -0.71 -14.97
N LEU A 461 -27.03 0.55 -14.92
CA LEU A 461 -27.89 1.71 -14.59
C LEU A 461 -28.83 2.10 -15.74
N GLY A 462 -28.69 1.49 -16.93
CA GLY A 462 -29.58 1.71 -18.07
C GLY A 462 -29.04 2.68 -19.14
N TYR A 463 -27.82 3.20 -18.99
CA TYR A 463 -27.21 4.04 -20.03
C TYR A 463 -26.96 3.23 -21.31
N GLN A 464 -27.42 3.77 -22.43
CA GLN A 464 -27.47 3.04 -23.71
C GLN A 464 -26.19 3.21 -24.53
N ASN A 465 -25.58 4.40 -24.46
CA ASN A 465 -24.48 4.82 -25.32
C ASN A 465 -23.18 4.98 -24.51
N VAL A 466 -22.68 3.86 -23.97
CA VAL A 466 -21.48 3.83 -23.13
C VAL A 466 -20.31 3.17 -23.85
N SER A 467 -19.16 3.83 -23.81
CA SER A 467 -17.89 3.26 -24.25
C SER A 467 -16.75 3.57 -23.28
N ALA A 468 -15.70 2.76 -23.29
CA ALA A 468 -14.47 3.01 -22.55
C ALA A 468 -13.34 3.42 -23.50
N LEU A 469 -12.47 4.33 -23.06
CA LEU A 469 -11.25 4.69 -23.78
C LEU A 469 -10.29 3.51 -23.78
N ALA A 470 -10.00 2.97 -24.97
CA ALA A 470 -9.13 1.82 -25.13
C ALA A 470 -7.71 2.16 -24.63
N GLY A 471 -7.24 1.44 -23.61
CA GLY A 471 -5.92 1.64 -22.99
C GLY A 471 -5.78 2.91 -22.14
N GLY A 472 -6.90 3.56 -21.80
CA GLY A 472 -6.92 4.72 -20.90
C GLY A 472 -6.07 5.90 -21.39
N MET A 473 -5.63 6.72 -20.42
CA MET A 473 -4.75 7.85 -20.70
C MET A 473 -3.34 7.44 -21.13
N ASP A 474 -2.87 6.25 -20.77
CA ASP A 474 -1.58 5.74 -21.25
C ASP A 474 -1.57 5.61 -22.78
N ALA A 475 -2.62 5.01 -23.36
CA ALA A 475 -2.78 4.94 -24.81
C ALA A 475 -3.01 6.32 -25.45
N TRP A 476 -3.79 7.20 -24.80
CA TRP A 476 -3.99 8.58 -25.29
C TRP A 476 -2.70 9.38 -25.39
N ARG A 477 -1.86 9.32 -24.35
CA ARG A 477 -0.53 9.96 -24.35
C ARG A 477 0.40 9.29 -25.35
N GLY A 478 0.35 7.95 -25.46
CA GLY A 478 1.11 7.19 -26.45
C GLY A 478 0.78 7.56 -27.90
N ALA A 479 -0.47 7.96 -28.16
CA ALA A 479 -0.91 8.48 -29.47
C ALA A 479 -0.48 9.94 -29.74
N GLY A 480 0.18 10.62 -28.79
CA GLY A 480 0.64 12.00 -28.94
C GLY A 480 -0.50 13.03 -29.01
N LEU A 481 -1.68 12.68 -28.49
CA LEU A 481 -2.86 13.54 -28.52
C LEU A 481 -2.80 14.64 -27.43
N PRO A 482 -3.49 15.78 -27.61
CA PRO A 482 -3.50 16.86 -26.63
C PRO A 482 -4.00 16.41 -25.26
N VAL A 483 -3.35 16.87 -24.19
CA VAL A 483 -3.68 16.53 -22.81
C VAL A 483 -3.99 17.82 -22.04
N GLU A 484 -5.09 17.81 -21.28
CA GLU A 484 -5.39 18.85 -20.30
C GLU A 484 -4.84 18.44 -18.94
N THR A 485 -4.28 19.39 -18.18
CA THR A 485 -3.62 19.13 -16.89
C THR A 485 -4.21 20.01 -15.78
N GLY A 486 -3.96 19.64 -14.53
CA GLY A 486 -4.56 20.31 -13.38
C GLY A 486 -6.00 19.87 -13.13
N LEU A 487 -6.72 20.64 -12.33
CA LEU A 487 -8.04 20.24 -11.79
C LEU A 487 -9.22 20.86 -12.55
N ALA A 488 -9.01 21.34 -13.77
CA ALA A 488 -10.10 21.83 -14.61
C ALA A 488 -11.05 20.66 -14.96
N GLY A 489 -12.35 20.80 -14.67
CA GLY A 489 -13.33 19.70 -14.84
C GLY A 489 -13.56 18.85 -13.58
N VAL A 490 -12.92 19.18 -12.46
CA VAL A 490 -13.25 18.63 -11.14
C VAL A 490 -14.55 19.24 -10.60
N MET A 491 -15.47 18.38 -10.16
CA MET A 491 -16.83 18.77 -9.76
C MET A 491 -16.98 19.03 -8.25
N ALA A 492 -16.04 18.55 -7.43
CA ALA A 492 -16.00 18.75 -5.98
C ALA A 492 -14.53 18.73 -5.51
N PRO A 493 -14.18 19.39 -4.40
CA PRO A 493 -12.82 19.34 -3.85
C PRO A 493 -12.32 17.90 -3.70
N PRO A 494 -11.15 17.54 -4.26
CA PRO A 494 -10.63 16.19 -4.15
C PRO A 494 -10.34 15.77 -2.70
N ASP A 495 -10.77 14.57 -2.35
CA ASP A 495 -10.60 13.92 -1.05
C ASP A 495 -10.09 12.48 -1.16
N ASP A 496 -9.52 12.11 -2.30
CA ASP A 496 -9.20 10.71 -2.63
C ASP A 496 -7.73 10.33 -2.51
N VAL A 497 -6.84 11.33 -2.49
CA VAL A 497 -5.40 11.14 -2.38
C VAL A 497 -4.91 11.84 -1.12
N VAL A 498 -4.24 11.10 -0.25
CA VAL A 498 -3.57 11.65 0.93
C VAL A 498 -2.14 12.06 0.54
N PRO A 499 -1.77 13.35 0.59
CA PRO A 499 -0.39 13.75 0.38
C PRO A 499 0.51 13.14 1.44
N MET A 500 1.69 12.66 1.03
CA MET A 500 2.62 11.93 1.90
C MET A 500 3.96 12.65 2.05
N GLY A 501 4.50 12.61 3.27
CA GLY A 501 5.83 13.13 3.58
C GLY A 501 6.02 14.57 3.13
N PRO A 502 7.06 14.87 2.31
CA PRO A 502 7.39 16.22 1.85
C PRO A 502 6.45 16.75 0.75
N ASN A 503 5.44 15.99 0.31
CA ASN A 503 4.38 16.49 -0.57
C ASN A 503 3.25 17.22 0.18
N ARG A 504 3.27 17.19 1.51
CA ARG A 504 2.35 17.92 2.36
C ARG A 504 2.72 19.40 2.43
N THR A 505 1.74 20.24 2.79
CA THR A 505 2.04 21.61 3.21
C THR A 505 2.85 21.60 4.51
N HIS A 506 3.51 22.72 4.85
CA HIS A 506 4.24 22.84 6.12
C HIS A 506 3.35 22.57 7.34
N ALA A 507 2.12 23.11 7.34
CA ALA A 507 1.15 22.90 8.41
C ALA A 507 0.75 21.42 8.54
N ASP A 508 0.45 20.77 7.41
CA ASP A 508 0.04 19.35 7.39
C ASP A 508 1.19 18.43 7.82
N MET A 509 2.45 18.75 7.46
CA MET A 509 3.61 18.01 7.95
C MET A 509 3.73 18.10 9.47
N ILE A 510 3.59 19.30 10.04
CA ILE A 510 3.66 19.51 11.50
C ILE A 510 2.52 18.74 12.19
N GLN A 511 1.29 18.82 11.66
CA GLN A 511 0.15 18.10 12.22
C GLN A 511 0.37 16.59 12.16
N TYR A 512 0.84 16.07 11.03
CA TYR A 512 1.14 14.65 10.84
C TYR A 512 2.19 14.13 11.83
N LEU A 513 3.30 14.85 11.99
CA LEU A 513 4.38 14.44 12.90
C LEU A 513 3.93 14.49 14.36
N ARG A 514 3.16 15.51 14.76
CA ARG A 514 2.56 15.58 16.11
C ARG A 514 1.62 14.41 16.38
N TRP A 515 0.87 13.98 15.38
CA TRP A 515 0.01 12.81 15.50
C TRP A 515 0.83 11.53 15.65
N GLU A 516 1.85 11.29 14.83
CA GLU A 516 2.74 10.12 14.99
C GLU A 516 3.35 10.11 16.41
N GLU A 517 3.95 11.21 16.86
CA GLU A 517 4.51 11.31 18.23
C GLU A 517 3.46 11.06 19.33
N ALA A 518 2.20 11.47 19.11
CA ALA A 518 1.13 11.21 20.06
C ALA A 518 0.75 9.74 20.18
N LEU A 519 0.94 8.92 19.13
CA LEU A 519 0.77 7.45 19.22
C LEU A 519 1.76 6.83 20.21
N GLY A 520 2.97 7.37 20.30
CA GLY A 520 4.03 6.91 21.20
C GLY A 520 3.74 7.14 22.68
N LYS A 521 3.02 8.21 23.02
CA LYS A 521 2.81 8.66 24.42
C LYS A 521 2.23 7.59 25.34
N LYS A 522 1.38 6.71 24.81
CA LYS A 522 0.78 5.61 25.60
C LYS A 522 1.77 4.50 25.99
N TYR A 523 3.01 4.56 25.50
CA TYR A 523 4.08 3.61 25.77
C TYR A 523 5.20 4.17 26.66
N GLU A 524 5.11 5.43 27.09
CA GLU A 524 6.09 6.11 27.96
C GLU A 524 6.00 5.65 29.43
N THR A 525 4.91 4.98 29.79
CA THR A 525 4.65 4.35 31.10
C THR A 525 5.09 2.90 31.11
#